data_AF-A0A959KF91-F1
#
_entry.id   AF-A0A959KF91-F1
#
_cell.length_a   1.000
_cell.length_b   1.000
_cell.length_c   1.000
_cell.angle_alpha   90.00
_cell.angle_beta   90.00
_cell.angle_gamma   90.00
#
_symmetry.space_group_name_H-M   'P 1'
#
loop_
_entity.id
_entity.type
_entity.pdbx_description
1 polymer ?
#
loop_
_entity_poly.entity_id
_entity_poly.type
_entity_poly.pdbx_seq_one_letter_code
_entity_poly.pdbx_strand_id
1 'polypeptide(L)'
;SPGKVKVVVVPQLNGLDPEPKAGFFLLQSVENFLKELASPFVEIEAVNPVYEKLRISCALKFSKETLGEKGRYIQQLHQEILLFICPWLKSGSLNFGGNIHVHDVLGFIKQRPYIQFVTRFSLVHVKEETTSYYTIEDTAESGSNTEVLQASRPWSVLVPVRLHQFILVDDESFLPPEIAAIDSMRLETDFVVLDDGTEAPVTVVEPEPPEEGGDEYLSLDDIL
;
A
#
# COMPACT_ATOMS: atom_id res chain seq x y z
N SER A 1 6.61 26.18 -5.61
CA SER A 1 6.84 27.58 -5.21
C SER A 1 8.27 27.72 -4.71
N PRO A 2 9.02 28.77 -5.07
CA PRO A 2 10.32 29.04 -4.46
C PRO A 2 10.17 29.16 -2.94
N GLY A 3 11.13 28.62 -2.17
CA GLY A 3 11.18 28.79 -0.72
C GLY A 3 10.55 27.67 0.12
N LYS A 4 9.91 26.65 -0.46
CA LYS A 4 9.48 25.45 0.30
C LYS A 4 10.53 24.34 0.23
N VAL A 5 10.91 23.80 1.38
CA VAL A 5 11.87 22.69 1.52
C VAL A 5 11.23 21.58 2.33
N LYS A 6 11.09 20.40 1.71
CA LYS A 6 10.72 19.17 2.43
C LYS A 6 11.97 18.45 2.87
N VAL A 7 12.02 18.08 4.14
CA VAL A 7 13.09 17.26 4.73
C VAL A 7 12.48 15.92 5.10
N VAL A 8 12.88 14.88 4.39
CA VAL A 8 12.37 13.52 4.63
C VAL A 8 13.20 12.88 5.71
N VAL A 9 12.57 12.52 6.83
CA VAL A 9 13.23 11.97 8.01
C VAL A 9 12.98 10.48 8.08
N VAL A 10 14.05 9.69 7.96
CA VAL A 10 14.02 8.24 8.19
C VAL A 10 14.71 7.99 9.54
N PRO A 11 14.00 7.50 10.57
CA PRO A 11 14.64 7.17 11.83
C PRO A 11 15.55 5.97 11.65
N GLN A 12 16.47 5.77 12.60
CA GLN A 12 17.36 4.61 12.58
C GLN A 12 16.53 3.31 12.61
N LEU A 13 16.81 2.43 11.65
CA LEU A 13 16.15 1.14 11.48
C LEU A 13 16.45 0.26 12.70
N ASN A 14 15.42 -0.06 13.48
CA ASN A 14 15.51 -1.02 14.58
C ASN A 14 14.69 -2.26 14.21
N GLY A 15 15.36 -3.35 13.84
CA GLY A 15 14.71 -4.60 13.44
C GLY A 15 14.28 -4.63 11.97
N LEU A 16 13.32 -5.50 11.66
CA LEU A 16 12.83 -5.76 10.29
C LEU A 16 11.55 -4.98 9.97
N ASP A 17 11.50 -3.70 10.36
CA ASP A 17 10.39 -2.81 9.98
C ASP A 17 10.67 -2.19 8.60
N PRO A 18 9.96 -2.59 7.53
CA PRO A 18 10.14 -1.99 6.21
C PRO A 18 9.67 -0.53 6.14
N GLU A 19 8.94 -0.03 7.15
CA GLU A 19 8.25 1.26 7.12
C GLU A 19 8.61 2.16 8.31
N PRO A 20 9.90 2.44 8.53
CA PRO A 20 10.33 3.26 9.66
C PRO A 20 9.70 4.66 9.59
N LYS A 21 9.04 5.08 10.67
CA LYS A 21 8.43 6.42 10.78
C LYS A 21 8.95 7.15 12.00
N ALA A 22 9.40 8.38 11.80
CA ALA A 22 9.68 9.31 12.88
C ALA A 22 8.36 9.74 13.53
N GLY A 23 8.35 9.76 14.86
CA GLY A 23 7.24 10.30 15.63
C GLY A 23 7.12 11.81 15.47
N PHE A 24 5.92 12.35 15.73
CA PHE A 24 5.61 13.78 15.57
C PHE A 24 6.63 14.71 16.26
N PHE A 25 6.99 14.44 17.52
CA PHE A 25 7.93 15.26 18.26
C PHE A 25 9.33 15.30 17.63
N LEU A 26 9.79 14.20 17.02
CA LEU A 26 11.08 14.16 16.33
C LEU A 26 11.03 15.01 15.06
N LEU A 27 9.97 14.87 14.25
CA LEU A 27 9.77 15.69 13.05
C LEU A 27 9.75 17.18 13.41
N GLN A 28 8.98 17.56 14.43
CA GLN A 28 8.90 18.95 14.89
C GLN A 28 10.24 19.47 15.41
N SER A 29 11.00 18.63 16.12
CA SER A 29 12.34 19.01 16.61
C SER A 29 13.32 19.25 15.46
N VAL A 30 13.30 18.39 14.43
CA VAL A 30 14.11 18.57 13.21
C VAL A 30 13.71 19.86 12.49
N GLU A 31 12.41 20.10 12.33
CA GLU A 31 11.89 21.28 11.67
C GLU A 31 12.31 22.58 12.39
N ASN A 32 12.14 22.64 13.71
CA ASN A 32 12.52 23.80 14.52
C ASN A 32 14.03 24.06 14.46
N PHE A 33 14.84 23.00 14.60
CA PHE A 33 16.29 23.11 14.51
C PHE A 33 16.77 23.68 13.17
N LEU A 34 16.19 23.21 12.06
CA LEU A 34 16.56 23.70 10.73
C LEU A 34 16.05 25.13 10.47
N LYS A 35 14.88 25.50 10.99
CA LYS A 35 14.34 26.87 10.89
C LYS A 35 15.24 27.89 11.56
N GLU A 36 15.87 27.57 12.68
CA GLU A 36 16.83 28.46 13.35
C GLU A 36 18.09 28.75 12.51
N LEU A 37 18.46 27.83 11.62
CA LEU A 37 19.63 27.95 10.75
C LEU A 37 19.32 28.53 9.36
N ALA A 38 18.06 28.51 8.96
CA ALA A 38 17.61 28.91 7.63
C ALA A 38 17.23 30.40 7.56
N SER A 39 17.10 30.91 6.33
CA SER A 39 16.53 32.25 6.12
C SER A 39 15.05 32.26 6.54
N PRO A 40 14.54 33.37 7.12
CA PRO A 40 13.11 33.51 7.47
C PRO A 40 12.14 33.36 6.30
N PHE A 41 12.63 33.46 5.06
CA PHE A 41 11.83 33.29 3.85
C PHE A 41 11.70 31.82 3.39
N VAL A 42 12.37 30.88 4.08
CA VAL A 42 12.29 29.45 3.77
C VAL A 42 11.26 28.78 4.66
N GLU A 43 10.29 28.12 4.04
CA GLU A 43 9.32 27.25 4.70
C GLU A 43 9.87 25.82 4.70
N ILE A 44 10.29 25.35 5.87
CA ILE A 44 10.80 23.99 6.08
C ILE A 44 9.71 23.12 6.67
N GLU A 45 9.52 21.94 6.08
CA GLU A 45 8.58 20.92 6.53
C GLU A 45 9.33 19.59 6.70
N ALA A 46 9.36 19.06 7.93
CA ALA A 46 9.92 17.73 8.18
C ALA A 46 8.83 16.66 8.06
N VAL A 47 9.02 15.68 7.18
CA VAL A 47 8.00 14.67 6.86
C VAL A 47 8.55 13.25 6.93
N ASN A 48 7.65 12.27 7.13
CA ASN A 48 7.97 10.87 6.93
C ASN A 48 8.02 10.52 5.43
N PRO A 49 8.73 9.45 5.04
CA PRO A 49 8.61 8.87 3.71
C PRO A 49 7.18 8.39 3.45
N VAL A 50 6.78 8.39 2.19
CA VAL A 50 5.52 7.79 1.75
C VAL A 50 5.80 6.34 1.37
N TYR A 51 5.14 5.38 2.02
CA TYR A 51 5.35 3.96 1.74
C TYR A 51 4.28 3.43 0.81
N GLU A 52 4.67 3.10 -0.42
CA GLU A 52 3.77 2.58 -1.45
C GLU A 52 3.83 1.06 -1.48
N LYS A 53 2.67 0.41 -1.54
CA LYS A 53 2.58 -1.05 -1.37
C LYS A 53 2.73 -1.79 -2.68
N LEU A 54 3.54 -2.84 -2.65
CA LEU A 54 3.64 -3.83 -3.70
C LEU A 54 3.06 -5.16 -3.21
N ARG A 55 2.07 -5.67 -3.93
CA ARG A 55 1.53 -7.01 -3.73
C ARG A 55 1.81 -7.87 -4.94
N ILE A 56 2.42 -9.03 -4.69
CA ILE A 56 2.60 -10.07 -5.70
C ILE A 56 1.38 -10.99 -5.70
N SER A 57 0.87 -11.31 -6.88
CA SER A 57 -0.10 -12.37 -7.10
C SER A 57 0.48 -13.38 -8.08
N CYS A 58 0.46 -14.67 -7.74
CA CYS A 58 0.84 -15.73 -8.67
C CYS A 58 0.34 -17.10 -8.23
N ALA A 59 0.34 -18.04 -9.17
CA ALA A 59 0.21 -19.46 -8.92
C ALA A 59 1.58 -20.14 -8.91
N LEU A 60 1.83 -20.96 -7.90
CA LEU A 60 3.11 -21.59 -7.60
C LEU A 60 2.97 -23.11 -7.54
N LYS A 61 3.92 -23.81 -8.16
CA LYS A 61 4.17 -25.24 -7.92
C LYS A 61 5.46 -25.38 -7.13
N PHE A 62 5.40 -26.08 -6.01
CA PHE A 62 6.59 -26.42 -5.22
C PHE A 62 7.31 -27.63 -5.82
N SER A 63 8.64 -27.67 -5.68
CA SER A 63 9.47 -28.81 -6.07
C SER A 63 9.09 -30.06 -5.27
N LYS A 64 9.24 -31.25 -5.88
CA LYS A 64 8.79 -32.54 -5.31
C LYS A 64 9.37 -32.79 -3.91
N GLU A 65 10.61 -32.38 -3.71
CA GLU A 65 11.37 -32.51 -2.45
C GLU A 65 10.78 -31.67 -1.31
N THR A 66 9.94 -30.68 -1.65
CA THR A 66 9.44 -29.65 -0.71
C THR A 66 7.93 -29.73 -0.47
N LEU A 67 7.23 -30.70 -1.08
CA LEU A 67 5.78 -30.86 -1.00
C LEU A 67 5.25 -31.09 0.42
N GLY A 68 6.06 -31.65 1.32
CA GLY A 68 5.68 -31.88 2.73
C GLY A 68 5.73 -30.62 3.60
N GLU A 69 6.34 -29.53 3.12
CA GLU A 69 6.62 -28.32 3.91
C GLU A 69 6.12 -27.04 3.23
N LYS A 70 5.09 -27.12 2.36
CA LYS A 70 4.59 -25.98 1.57
C LYS A 70 4.35 -24.73 2.42
N GLY A 71 3.71 -24.88 3.59
CA GLY A 71 3.44 -23.75 4.50
C GLY A 71 4.70 -23.06 5.01
N ARG A 72 5.76 -23.81 5.33
CA ARG A 72 7.06 -23.25 5.73
C ARG A 72 7.68 -22.46 4.58
N TYR A 73 7.66 -23.00 3.36
CA TYR A 73 8.25 -22.33 2.21
C TYR A 73 7.44 -21.11 1.75
N ILE A 74 6.12 -21.07 1.95
CA ILE A 74 5.32 -19.85 1.78
C ILE A 74 5.79 -18.76 2.72
N GLN A 75 5.95 -19.08 4.02
CA GLN A 75 6.45 -18.11 5.01
C GLN A 75 7.87 -17.65 4.67
N GLN A 76 8.73 -18.57 4.26
CA GLN A 76 10.08 -18.25 3.80
C GLN A 76 10.06 -17.32 2.57
N LEU A 77 9.16 -17.56 1.61
CA LEU A 77 9.03 -16.73 0.41
C LEU A 77 8.61 -15.28 0.74
N HIS A 78 7.66 -15.08 1.66
CA HIS A 78 7.30 -13.72 2.11
C HIS A 78 8.51 -12.98 2.70
N GLN A 79 9.30 -13.65 3.55
CA GLN A 79 10.49 -13.05 4.15
C GLN A 79 11.59 -12.77 3.11
N GLU A 80 11.77 -13.68 2.15
CA GLU A 80 12.74 -13.50 1.07
C GLU A 80 12.35 -12.34 0.15
N ILE A 81 11.06 -12.19 -0.16
CA ILE A 81 10.54 -11.04 -0.93
C ILE A 81 10.71 -9.73 -0.16
N LEU A 82 10.41 -9.72 1.14
CA LEU A 82 10.64 -8.54 1.99
C LEU A 82 12.09 -8.07 1.88
N LEU A 83 13.04 -8.99 1.96
CA LEU A 83 14.47 -8.68 1.89
C LEU A 83 14.97 -8.35 0.48
N PHE A 84 14.28 -8.84 -0.55
CA PHE A 84 14.55 -8.50 -1.95
C PHE A 84 14.12 -7.07 -2.28
N ILE A 85 12.90 -6.69 -1.88
CA ILE A 85 12.33 -5.35 -2.14
C ILE A 85 12.93 -4.31 -1.18
N CYS A 86 13.19 -4.69 0.07
CA CYS A 86 13.72 -3.81 1.11
C CYS A 86 15.14 -4.22 1.52
N PRO A 87 16.16 -4.09 0.64
CA PRO A 87 17.53 -4.50 0.96
C PRO A 87 18.15 -3.69 2.11
N TRP A 88 17.63 -2.49 2.40
CA TRP A 88 18.07 -1.66 3.53
C TRP A 88 17.85 -2.34 4.90
N LEU A 89 16.94 -3.30 5.00
CA LEU A 89 16.72 -4.07 6.24
C LEU A 89 17.92 -4.90 6.67
N LYS A 90 18.88 -5.17 5.77
CA LYS A 90 20.09 -5.96 6.08
C LYS A 90 21.36 -5.13 6.16
N SER A 91 21.54 -4.15 5.28
CA SER A 91 22.91 -3.69 5.00
C SER A 91 23.02 -2.29 4.41
N GLY A 92 22.03 -1.40 4.57
CA GLY A 92 22.12 -0.13 3.85
C GLY A 92 21.22 1.00 4.31
N SER A 93 21.38 2.10 3.59
CA SER A 93 20.49 3.25 3.62
C SER A 93 19.24 2.97 2.79
N LEU A 94 18.09 3.38 3.31
CA LEU A 94 16.85 3.42 2.55
C LEU A 94 17.01 4.41 1.40
N ASN A 95 16.67 3.98 0.18
CA ASN A 95 16.70 4.82 -1.01
C ASN A 95 15.29 5.32 -1.29
N PHE A 96 15.14 6.62 -1.50
CA PHE A 96 13.87 7.20 -1.92
C PHE A 96 13.69 7.12 -3.43
N GLY A 97 12.44 7.14 -3.85
CA GLY A 97 12.04 6.88 -5.21
C GLY A 97 12.43 5.47 -5.61
N GLY A 98 12.75 5.32 -6.88
CA GLY A 98 13.16 4.05 -7.43
C GLY A 98 12.02 3.31 -8.08
N ASN A 99 12.39 2.16 -8.60
CA ASN A 99 11.53 1.37 -9.42
C ASN A 99 11.82 -0.11 -9.26
N ILE A 100 10.83 -0.89 -9.64
CA ILE A 100 10.93 -2.34 -9.64
C ILE A 100 10.52 -2.86 -11.00
N HIS A 101 11.41 -3.62 -11.60
CA HIS A 101 11.14 -4.29 -12.85
C HIS A 101 10.29 -5.54 -12.57
N VAL A 102 9.18 -5.68 -13.28
CA VAL A 102 8.24 -6.79 -13.12
C VAL A 102 8.95 -8.13 -13.36
N HIS A 103 9.85 -8.17 -14.34
CA HIS A 103 10.64 -9.36 -14.67
C HIS A 103 11.65 -9.75 -13.59
N ASP A 104 12.21 -8.78 -12.86
CA ASP A 104 13.16 -9.06 -11.78
C ASP A 104 12.47 -9.75 -10.61
N VAL A 105 11.25 -9.31 -10.26
CA VAL A 105 10.45 -9.96 -9.21
C VAL A 105 10.06 -11.37 -9.63
N LEU A 106 9.56 -11.55 -10.87
CA LEU A 106 9.23 -12.87 -11.39
C LEU A 106 10.47 -13.79 -11.41
N GLY A 107 11.61 -13.27 -11.88
CA GLY A 107 12.89 -13.98 -11.92
C GLY A 107 13.35 -14.40 -10.53
N PHE A 108 13.26 -13.50 -9.55
CA PHE A 108 13.59 -13.78 -8.16
C PHE A 108 12.79 -14.96 -7.58
N ILE A 109 11.46 -14.97 -7.80
CA ILE A 109 10.57 -16.05 -7.36
C ILE A 109 10.90 -17.36 -8.11
N LYS A 110 11.04 -17.31 -9.45
CA LYS A 110 11.38 -18.50 -10.24
C LYS A 110 12.69 -19.17 -9.86
N GLN A 111 13.66 -18.40 -9.35
CA GLN A 111 14.97 -18.90 -8.96
C GLN A 111 15.01 -19.50 -7.55
N ARG A 112 13.89 -19.47 -6.80
CA ARG A 112 13.85 -20.11 -5.49
C ARG A 112 14.00 -21.62 -5.64
N PRO A 113 14.91 -22.29 -4.89
CA PRO A 113 15.19 -23.72 -5.06
C PRO A 113 13.98 -24.62 -4.74
N TYR A 114 13.04 -24.12 -3.95
CA TYR A 114 11.81 -24.82 -3.58
C TYR A 114 10.65 -24.56 -4.56
N ILE A 115 10.80 -23.70 -5.57
CA ILE A 115 9.77 -23.40 -6.57
C ILE A 115 10.13 -24.12 -7.87
N GLN A 116 9.20 -24.94 -8.35
CA GLN A 116 9.34 -25.65 -9.63
C GLN A 116 8.75 -24.83 -10.79
N PHE A 117 7.61 -24.17 -10.55
CA PHE A 117 6.88 -23.46 -11.61
C PHE A 117 6.11 -22.26 -11.06
N VAL A 118 6.01 -21.22 -11.88
CA VAL A 118 5.29 -19.96 -11.57
C VAL A 118 4.44 -19.57 -12.78
N THR A 119 3.17 -19.28 -12.55
CA THR A 119 2.21 -18.84 -13.57
C THR A 119 1.25 -17.78 -13.00
N ARG A 120 0.42 -17.15 -13.84
CA ARG A 120 -0.54 -16.09 -13.42
C ARG A 120 0.10 -14.94 -12.63
N PHE A 121 1.33 -14.59 -12.98
CA PHE A 121 2.10 -13.61 -12.21
C PHE A 121 1.67 -12.18 -12.50
N SER A 122 1.36 -11.40 -11.47
CA SER A 122 1.13 -9.96 -11.53
C SER A 122 1.67 -9.24 -10.30
N LEU A 123 1.95 -7.95 -10.48
CA LEU A 123 2.26 -7.02 -9.41
C LEU A 123 1.15 -5.98 -9.32
N VAL A 124 0.71 -5.73 -8.10
CA VAL A 124 -0.25 -4.68 -7.78
C VAL A 124 0.47 -3.61 -6.97
N HIS A 125 0.45 -2.38 -7.47
CA HIS A 125 1.05 -1.21 -6.84
C HIS A 125 -0.04 -0.31 -6.30
N VAL A 126 -0.05 -0.12 -4.98
CA VAL A 126 -0.99 0.77 -4.28
C VAL A 126 -0.27 2.03 -3.86
N LYS A 127 -0.74 3.16 -4.38
CA LYS A 127 -0.18 4.49 -4.13
C LYS A 127 -1.19 5.28 -3.30
N GLU A 128 -0.72 5.91 -2.23
CA GLU A 128 -1.53 6.84 -1.45
C GLU A 128 -1.42 8.24 -2.06
N GLU A 129 -2.49 8.73 -2.69
CA GLU A 129 -2.51 10.08 -3.26
C GLU A 129 -2.73 11.12 -2.16
N THR A 130 -3.68 10.85 -1.27
CA THR A 130 -3.95 11.67 -0.08
C THR A 130 -4.46 10.76 1.04
N THR A 131 -4.64 11.30 2.24
CA THR A 131 -5.00 10.58 3.49
C THR A 131 -6.23 9.65 3.38
N SER A 132 -7.03 9.73 2.30
CA SER A 132 -8.21 8.88 2.11
C SER A 132 -8.40 8.36 0.69
N TYR A 133 -7.45 8.60 -0.22
CA TYR A 133 -7.56 8.20 -1.62
C TYR A 133 -6.33 7.43 -2.07
N TYR A 134 -6.56 6.28 -2.69
CA TYR A 134 -5.51 5.43 -3.23
C TYR A 134 -5.74 5.18 -4.71
N THR A 135 -4.64 5.12 -5.45
CA THR A 135 -4.63 4.62 -6.83
C THR A 135 -3.99 3.24 -6.85
N ILE A 136 -4.57 2.35 -7.65
CA ILE A 136 -4.06 0.99 -7.86
C ILE A 136 -3.61 0.87 -9.30
N GLU A 137 -2.38 0.38 -9.49
CA GLU A 137 -1.87 -0.04 -10.78
C GLU A 137 -1.62 -1.56 -10.74
N ASP A 138 -2.27 -2.32 -11.63
CA ASP A 138 -2.10 -3.76 -11.74
C ASP A 138 -1.45 -4.11 -13.08
N THR A 139 -0.33 -4.84 -13.04
CA THR A 139 0.38 -5.24 -14.26
C THR A 139 -0.40 -6.27 -15.10
N ALA A 140 -1.48 -6.87 -14.57
CA ALA A 140 -2.36 -7.77 -15.30
C ALA A 140 -3.57 -7.07 -15.94
N GLU A 141 -3.75 -5.76 -15.74
CA GLU A 141 -4.86 -5.03 -16.34
C GLU A 141 -4.79 -5.02 -17.87
N SER A 142 -5.94 -5.18 -18.53
CA SER A 142 -6.00 -5.28 -19.99
C SER A 142 -5.52 -3.98 -20.66
N GLY A 143 -4.44 -4.07 -21.44
CA GLY A 143 -3.82 -2.91 -22.09
C GLY A 143 -2.67 -2.28 -21.28
N SER A 144 -2.43 -2.76 -20.05
CA SER A 144 -1.21 -2.47 -19.31
C SER A 144 -0.03 -3.18 -19.98
N ASN A 145 0.99 -2.41 -20.39
CA ASN A 145 2.30 -2.95 -20.76
C ASN A 145 3.36 -2.47 -19.75
N THR A 146 2.96 -2.38 -18.47
CA THR A 146 3.83 -1.91 -17.40
C THR A 146 4.94 -2.93 -17.15
N GLU A 147 6.13 -2.65 -17.66
CA GLU A 147 7.34 -3.45 -17.39
C GLU A 147 8.03 -3.02 -16.08
N VAL A 148 7.76 -1.80 -15.63
CA VAL A 148 8.43 -1.15 -14.51
C VAL A 148 7.43 -0.36 -13.69
N LEU A 149 7.34 -0.67 -12.40
CA LEU A 149 6.58 0.13 -11.44
C LEU A 149 7.49 1.17 -10.81
N GLN A 150 7.07 2.44 -10.84
CA GLN A 150 7.85 3.59 -10.36
C GLN A 150 7.17 4.19 -9.13
N ALA A 151 7.95 4.54 -8.12
CA ALA A 151 7.44 5.28 -6.97
C ALA A 151 6.78 6.60 -7.41
N SER A 152 5.61 6.93 -6.86
CA SER A 152 4.82 8.08 -7.30
C SER A 152 5.44 9.44 -6.95
N ARG A 153 6.30 9.48 -5.91
CA ARG A 153 6.96 10.70 -5.42
C ARG A 153 8.47 10.49 -5.23
N PRO A 154 9.29 11.56 -5.33
CA PRO A 154 10.71 11.47 -5.04
C PRO A 154 11.06 11.04 -3.61
N TRP A 155 10.13 11.18 -2.65
CA TRP A 155 10.28 10.74 -1.25
C TRP A 155 9.44 9.51 -0.91
N SER A 156 8.88 8.85 -1.92
CA SER A 156 8.19 7.57 -1.74
C SER A 156 9.18 6.42 -1.69
N VAL A 157 8.77 5.31 -1.08
CA VAL A 157 9.55 4.08 -0.94
C VAL A 157 8.63 2.91 -1.27
N LEU A 158 9.04 2.07 -2.22
CA LEU A 158 8.31 0.85 -2.56
C LEU A 158 8.57 -0.20 -1.47
N VAL A 159 7.50 -0.74 -0.89
CA VAL A 159 7.58 -1.79 0.15
C VAL A 159 6.58 -2.92 -0.13
N PRO A 160 6.89 -4.18 0.18
CA PRO A 160 5.94 -5.25 0.01
C PRO A 160 4.83 -5.20 1.07
N VAL A 161 3.65 -5.68 0.72
CA VAL A 161 2.65 -6.10 1.71
C VAL A 161 3.16 -7.30 2.51
N ARG A 162 2.65 -7.48 3.73
CA ARG A 162 3.01 -8.63 4.58
C ARG A 162 2.61 -9.97 3.97
N LEU A 163 1.42 -10.01 3.36
CA LEU A 163 0.83 -11.21 2.78
C LEU A 163 0.57 -11.00 1.28
N HIS A 164 1.35 -11.72 0.48
CA HIS A 164 1.14 -11.86 -0.96
C HIS A 164 0.11 -12.95 -1.27
N GLN A 165 -0.41 -12.92 -2.49
CA GLN A 165 -1.38 -13.90 -2.96
C GLN A 165 -0.68 -15.02 -3.71
N PHE A 166 -0.56 -16.18 -3.06
CA PHE A 166 0.02 -17.37 -3.65
C PHE A 166 -1.03 -18.47 -3.76
N ILE A 167 -1.37 -18.86 -4.98
CA ILE A 167 -2.25 -20.00 -5.27
C ILE A 167 -1.35 -21.21 -5.51
N LEU A 168 -1.67 -22.36 -4.90
CA LEU A 168 -0.89 -23.58 -5.11
C LEU A 168 -1.48 -24.40 -6.26
N VAL A 169 -0.63 -24.80 -7.19
CA VAL A 169 -1.01 -25.62 -8.35
C VAL A 169 -0.14 -26.88 -8.42
N ASP A 170 -0.69 -27.95 -8.99
CA ASP A 170 0.00 -29.24 -9.13
C ASP A 170 0.48 -29.49 -10.58
N ASP A 171 -0.18 -28.88 -11.56
CA ASP A 171 0.16 -28.93 -12.98
C ASP A 171 1.08 -27.78 -13.42
N GLU A 172 1.85 -28.02 -14.48
CA GLU A 172 2.77 -27.05 -15.10
C GLU A 172 2.12 -26.42 -16.33
N SER A 173 0.88 -25.95 -16.17
CA SER A 173 0.14 -25.25 -17.21
C SER A 173 0.43 -23.75 -17.13
N PHE A 174 0.93 -23.17 -18.23
CA PHE A 174 1.07 -21.72 -18.29
C PHE A 174 -0.31 -21.09 -18.52
N LEU A 175 -0.64 -20.13 -17.66
CA LEU A 175 -1.86 -19.34 -17.69
C LEU A 175 -1.44 -17.87 -17.61
N PRO A 176 -2.12 -16.98 -18.34
CA PRO A 176 -1.79 -15.56 -18.34
C PRO A 176 -2.00 -14.93 -16.95
N PRO A 177 -1.39 -13.76 -16.69
CA PRO A 177 -1.70 -12.95 -15.52
C PRO A 177 -3.21 -12.70 -15.40
N GLU A 178 -3.71 -12.63 -14.16
CA GLU A 178 -5.09 -12.26 -13.87
C GLU A 178 -5.12 -11.01 -12.97
N ILE A 179 -6.09 -10.13 -13.22
CA ILE A 179 -6.28 -8.91 -12.43
C ILE A 179 -6.50 -9.29 -10.98
N ALA A 180 -5.63 -8.82 -10.10
CA ALA A 180 -5.65 -9.07 -8.67
C ALA A 180 -6.15 -7.85 -7.88
N ALA A 181 -6.25 -6.67 -8.50
CA ALA A 181 -6.73 -5.44 -7.86
C ALA A 181 -8.15 -5.54 -7.30
N ILE A 182 -9.11 -6.10 -8.05
CA ILE A 182 -10.55 -6.06 -7.74
C ILE A 182 -10.93 -7.11 -6.68
N ASP A 183 -10.32 -8.29 -6.70
CA ASP A 183 -10.73 -9.41 -5.85
C ASP A 183 -9.99 -9.48 -4.49
N SER A 184 -9.02 -8.60 -4.21
CA SER A 184 -8.07 -8.85 -3.12
C SER A 184 -7.68 -7.68 -2.21
N MET A 185 -8.31 -6.52 -2.35
CA MET A 185 -8.05 -5.36 -1.48
C MET A 185 -9.04 -5.29 -0.29
N ARG A 186 -9.16 -6.38 0.45
CA ARG A 186 -9.33 -6.28 1.91
C ARG A 186 -7.92 -6.23 2.50
N LEU A 187 -7.30 -5.04 2.48
CA LEU A 187 -6.22 -4.77 3.43
C LEU A 187 -6.84 -4.95 4.80
N GLU A 188 -6.22 -5.78 5.63
CA GLU A 188 -6.80 -6.49 6.79
C GLU A 188 -7.62 -5.65 7.80
N THR A 189 -7.64 -4.31 7.71
CA THR A 189 -8.51 -3.42 8.49
C THR A 189 -8.87 -2.07 7.83
N ASP A 190 -8.43 -1.75 6.61
CA ASP A 190 -8.65 -0.42 6.02
C ASP A 190 -9.30 -0.52 4.63
N PHE A 191 -10.50 0.05 4.53
CA PHE A 191 -11.24 0.17 3.28
C PHE A 191 -10.50 1.12 2.35
N VAL A 192 -10.05 0.62 1.20
CA VAL A 192 -9.60 1.48 0.10
C VAL A 192 -10.83 1.84 -0.74
N VAL A 193 -11.25 3.10 -0.70
CA VAL A 193 -12.24 3.63 -1.64
C VAL A 193 -11.50 3.92 -2.94
N LEU A 194 -11.85 3.17 -3.98
CA LEU A 194 -11.38 3.40 -5.34
C LEU A 194 -12.26 4.47 -5.97
N ASP A 195 -11.65 5.51 -6.51
CA ASP A 195 -12.36 6.45 -7.38
C ASP A 195 -12.53 5.78 -8.75
N ASP A 196 -13.75 5.35 -9.06
CA ASP A 196 -14.08 4.76 -10.36
C ASP A 196 -14.40 5.82 -11.42
N GLY A 197 -14.22 7.12 -11.10
CA GLY A 197 -14.50 8.21 -12.02
C GLY A 197 -15.97 8.31 -12.44
N THR A 198 -16.85 7.53 -11.79
CA THR A 198 -18.29 7.50 -12.07
C THR A 198 -19.08 7.42 -10.78
N GLU A 199 -19.10 8.48 -9.98
CA GLU A 199 -20.31 8.80 -9.21
C GLU A 199 -20.40 10.27 -8.76
N ALA A 200 -21.62 10.79 -8.86
CA ALA A 200 -22.04 12.17 -8.65
C ALA A 200 -21.80 12.67 -7.21
N PRO A 201 -21.76 14.00 -6.97
CA PRO A 201 -21.56 14.53 -5.62
C PRO A 201 -22.63 13.99 -4.66
N VAL A 202 -22.16 13.28 -3.63
CA VAL A 202 -22.99 12.86 -2.51
C VAL A 202 -23.40 14.12 -1.75
N THR A 203 -24.62 14.59 -1.98
CA THR A 203 -25.24 15.59 -1.11
C THR A 203 -25.42 14.97 0.27
N VAL A 204 -24.70 15.51 1.24
CA VAL A 204 -24.94 15.25 2.67
C VAL A 204 -26.37 15.71 2.96
N VAL A 205 -27.29 14.77 3.11
CA VAL A 205 -28.64 15.07 3.61
C VAL A 205 -28.47 15.32 5.11
N GLU A 206 -28.61 16.57 5.51
CA GLU A 206 -28.72 16.92 6.93
C GLU A 206 -29.93 16.17 7.52
N PRO A 207 -29.81 15.56 8.72
CA PRO A 207 -30.94 14.89 9.34
C PRO A 207 -32.04 15.92 9.64
N GLU A 208 -33.25 15.65 9.17
CA GLU A 208 -34.41 16.48 9.50
C GLU A 208 -34.60 16.54 11.02
N PRO A 209 -34.92 17.73 11.58
CA PRO A 209 -35.20 17.85 13.00
C PRO A 209 -36.44 17.00 13.37
N PRO A 210 -36.51 16.46 14.60
CA PRO A 210 -37.64 15.66 15.02
C PRO A 210 -38.93 16.48 14.94
N GLU A 211 -39.97 15.90 14.33
CA GLU A 211 -41.31 16.48 14.31
C GLU A 211 -41.76 16.79 15.75
N GLU A 212 -42.05 18.07 16.02
CA GLU A 212 -42.73 18.47 17.24
C GLU A 212 -44.10 17.80 17.27
N GLY A 213 -44.25 16.78 18.12
CA GLY A 213 -45.54 16.24 18.49
C GLY A 213 -46.39 17.37 19.07
N GLY A 214 -47.37 17.83 18.31
CA GLY A 214 -48.34 18.80 18.77
C GLY A 214 -49.17 18.21 19.90
N ASP A 215 -49.04 18.81 21.08
CA ASP A 215 -49.94 18.58 22.20
C ASP A 215 -51.37 19.00 21.78
N GLU A 216 -52.23 18.01 21.50
CA GLU A 216 -53.68 18.22 21.43
C GLU A 216 -54.18 18.62 22.82
N TYR A 217 -54.39 19.92 23.02
CA TYR A 217 -55.21 20.42 24.11
C TYR A 217 -56.66 19.98 23.87
N LEU A 218 -57.11 18.95 24.59
CA LEU A 218 -58.52 18.60 24.70
C LEU A 218 -59.30 19.81 25.23
N SER A 219 -60.27 20.28 24.44
CA SER A 219 -61.20 21.32 24.84
C SER A 219 -62.18 20.78 25.88
N LEU A 220 -62.55 21.60 26.86
CA LEU A 220 -63.44 21.25 27.99
C LEU A 220 -64.92 21.12 27.62
N ASP A 221 -65.27 21.10 26.33
CA ASP A 221 -66.66 21.07 25.84
C ASP A 221 -67.10 19.68 25.33
N ASP A 222 -66.22 18.66 25.33
CA ASP A 222 -66.54 17.30 24.84
C ASP A 222 -66.89 16.28 25.94
N ILE A 223 -67.25 16.73 27.15
CA ILE A 223 -67.83 15.87 28.21
C ILE A 223 -69.13 16.48 28.74
N LEU A 224 -70.20 16.38 27.96
CA LEU A 224 -71.59 16.31 28.43
C LEU A 224 -72.41 15.35 27.57
#